data_AF-A0A832GR30-F1
#
_entry.id   AF-A0A832GR30-F1
#
_cell.length_a   1.000
_cell.length_b   1.000
_cell.length_c   1.000
_cell.angle_alpha   90.00
_cell.angle_beta   90.00
_cell.angle_gamma   90.00
#
_symmetry.space_group_name_H-M   'P 1'
#
loop_
_entity.id
_entity.type
_entity.pdbx_description
1 polymer ?
#
loop_
_entity_poly.entity_id
_entity_poly.type
_entity_poly.pdbx_seq_one_letter_code
_entity_poly.pdbx_strand_id
1 'polypeptide(L)'
;MNIKTFKKKKALDELYRIESIIKEREQTCPACKYLKEFDEINVDTLAMMLSSNPSFLKEFKESKGLCLPHLIKLLKIIKLRHKSNFSSLLKDLLSLEMKSFTHLNHELKEFIRKHDYRFSNEPWGIEKDSVKRSIIKLIGEE
;
A
#
# COMPACT_ATOMS: atom_id res chain seq x y z
N MET A 1 -12.19 -46.65 -3.54
CA MET A 1 -11.81 -45.26 -3.17
C MET A 1 -10.33 -45.05 -3.43
N ASN A 2 -9.97 -44.03 -4.20
CA ASN A 2 -8.61 -43.86 -4.75
C ASN A 2 -7.67 -43.21 -3.71
N ILE A 3 -6.53 -43.85 -3.41
CA ILE A 3 -5.59 -43.46 -2.34
C ILE A 3 -5.04 -42.03 -2.55
N LYS A 4 -4.93 -41.58 -3.80
CA LYS A 4 -4.49 -40.21 -4.15
C LYS A 4 -5.47 -39.13 -3.67
N THR A 5 -6.78 -39.39 -3.69
CA THR A 5 -7.80 -38.43 -3.24
C THR A 5 -7.83 -38.30 -1.72
N PHE A 6 -7.55 -39.39 -0.98
CA PHE A 6 -7.47 -39.38 0.48
C PHE A 6 -6.25 -38.59 1.00
N LYS A 7 -5.08 -38.78 0.39
CA LYS A 7 -3.87 -38.00 0.73
C LYS A 7 -4.04 -36.51 0.45
N LYS A 8 -4.74 -36.14 -0.63
CA LYS A 8 -5.02 -34.74 -0.99
C LYS A 8 -5.99 -34.07 -0.01
N LYS A 9 -7.01 -34.79 0.47
CA LYS A 9 -7.95 -34.31 1.49
C LYS A 9 -7.24 -34.04 2.83
N LYS A 10 -6.41 -34.98 3.29
CA LYS A 10 -5.65 -34.84 4.54
C LYS A 10 -4.70 -33.63 4.52
N ALA A 11 -4.06 -33.34 3.37
CA ALA A 11 -3.20 -32.17 3.23
C ALA A 11 -3.97 -30.84 3.27
N LEU A 12 -5.19 -30.82 2.70
CA LEU A 12 -6.06 -29.64 2.73
C LEU A 12 -6.59 -29.37 4.14
N ASP A 13 -6.96 -30.41 4.87
CA ASP A 13 -7.41 -30.30 6.27
C ASP A 13 -6.30 -29.75 7.17
N GLU A 14 -5.05 -30.19 6.97
CA GLU A 14 -3.90 -29.66 7.70
C GLU A 14 -3.60 -28.19 7.36
N LEU A 15 -3.74 -27.80 6.08
CA LEU A 15 -3.62 -26.39 5.67
C LEU A 15 -4.64 -25.50 6.41
N TYR A 16 -5.92 -25.90 6.44
CA TYR A 16 -6.96 -25.15 7.13
C TYR A 16 -6.71 -25.08 8.65
N ARG A 17 -6.20 -26.15 9.24
CA ARG A 17 -5.79 -26.17 10.65
C ARG A 17 -4.68 -25.15 10.91
N ILE A 18 -3.64 -25.12 10.08
CA ILE A 18 -2.53 -24.17 10.22
C ILE A 18 -3.02 -22.73 10.03
N GLU A 19 -3.83 -22.47 9.01
CA GLU A 19 -4.40 -21.13 8.77
C GLU A 19 -5.21 -20.63 9.98
N SER A 20 -6.01 -21.51 10.60
CA SER A 20 -6.76 -21.18 11.81
C SER A 20 -5.83 -20.80 12.98
N ILE A 21 -4.76 -21.57 13.21
CA ILE A 21 -3.80 -21.30 14.29
C ILE A 21 -3.09 -19.97 14.07
N ILE A 22 -2.69 -19.66 12.83
CA ILE A 22 -2.04 -18.39 12.50
C ILE A 22 -2.99 -17.22 12.78
N LYS A 23 -4.23 -17.29 12.28
CA LYS A 23 -5.24 -16.23 12.50
C LYS A 23 -5.55 -16.01 13.98
N GLU A 24 -5.67 -17.09 14.75
CA GLU A 24 -5.88 -17.00 16.19
C GLU A 24 -4.69 -16.30 16.85
N ARG A 25 -3.45 -16.70 16.51
CA ARG A 25 -2.25 -16.07 17.05
C ARG A 25 -2.13 -14.60 16.70
N GLU A 26 -2.44 -14.20 15.47
CA GLU A 26 -2.46 -12.79 15.06
C GLU A 26 -3.44 -11.96 15.90
N GLN A 27 -4.60 -12.52 16.26
CA GLN A 27 -5.61 -11.84 17.08
C GLN A 27 -5.22 -11.76 18.56
N THR A 28 -4.56 -12.80 19.09
CA THR A 28 -4.16 -12.85 20.50
C THR A 28 -2.79 -12.24 20.78
N CYS A 29 -1.94 -12.07 19.75
CA CYS A 29 -0.61 -11.51 19.88
C CYS A 29 -0.69 -10.01 20.21
N PRO A 30 -0.15 -9.56 21.36
CA PRO A 30 -0.19 -8.14 21.73
C PRO A 30 0.52 -7.23 20.72
N ALA A 31 1.62 -7.69 20.11
CA ALA A 31 2.36 -6.92 19.11
C ALA A 31 1.55 -6.75 17.81
N CYS A 32 0.94 -7.82 17.30
CA CYS A 32 0.09 -7.77 16.11
C CYS A 32 -1.12 -6.86 16.33
N LYS A 33 -1.77 -6.98 17.50
CA LYS A 33 -2.87 -6.10 17.89
C LYS A 33 -2.44 -4.64 17.94
N TYR A 34 -1.31 -4.35 18.59
CA TYR A 34 -0.77 -3.00 18.67
C TYR A 34 -0.46 -2.41 17.29
N LEU A 35 0.20 -3.16 16.40
CA LEU A 35 0.50 -2.70 15.04
C LEU A 35 -0.76 -2.32 14.27
N LYS A 36 -1.80 -3.16 14.36
CA LYS A 36 -3.09 -2.90 13.72
C LYS A 36 -3.76 -1.65 14.28
N GLU A 37 -3.82 -1.52 15.61
CA GLU A 37 -4.42 -0.36 16.28
C GLU A 37 -3.65 0.92 15.95
N PHE A 38 -2.32 0.87 15.96
CA PHE A 38 -1.45 1.99 15.61
C PHE A 38 -1.68 2.44 14.16
N ASP A 39 -1.73 1.51 13.21
CA ASP A 39 -2.04 1.79 11.82
C ASP A 39 -3.46 2.35 11.63
N GLU A 40 -4.45 1.92 12.43
CA GLU A 40 -5.80 2.48 12.40
C GLU A 40 -5.84 3.92 12.93
N ILE A 41 -5.19 4.19 14.06
CA ILE A 41 -5.10 5.52 14.67
C ILE A 41 -4.40 6.51 13.73
N ASN A 42 -3.28 6.11 13.10
CA ASN A 42 -2.54 6.99 12.21
C ASN A 42 -3.32 7.35 10.96
N VAL A 43 -4.03 6.39 10.33
CA VAL A 43 -4.84 6.68 9.14
C VAL A 43 -6.06 7.53 9.50
N ASP A 44 -6.67 7.32 10.67
CA ASP A 44 -7.76 8.18 11.15
C ASP A 44 -7.29 9.61 11.43
N THR A 45 -6.11 9.76 12.06
CA THR A 45 -5.48 11.07 12.29
C THR A 45 -5.18 11.77 10.98
N LEU A 46 -4.62 11.05 10.00
CA LEU A 46 -4.38 11.60 8.66
C LEU A 46 -5.68 12.04 7.98
N ALA A 47 -6.75 11.24 8.05
CA ALA A 47 -8.06 11.57 7.50
C ALA A 47 -8.62 12.86 8.11
N MET A 48 -8.51 13.01 9.43
CA MET A 48 -8.91 14.21 10.14
C MET A 48 -8.12 15.41 9.65
N MET A 49 -6.77 15.33 9.63
CA MET A 49 -5.91 16.44 9.21
C MET A 49 -6.19 16.89 7.77
N LEU A 50 -6.34 15.95 6.83
CA LEU A 50 -6.69 16.26 5.44
C LEU A 50 -8.06 16.91 5.32
N SER A 51 -9.00 16.55 6.19
CA SER A 51 -10.37 17.06 6.14
C SER A 51 -10.55 18.41 6.81
N SER A 52 -9.78 18.71 7.86
CA SER A 52 -9.97 19.90 8.69
C SER A 52 -8.87 20.96 8.56
N ASN A 53 -7.72 20.65 7.96
CA ASN A 53 -6.58 21.57 7.82
C ASN A 53 -6.20 21.80 6.35
N PRO A 54 -6.64 22.91 5.74
CA PRO A 54 -6.32 23.24 4.34
C PRO A 54 -4.82 23.40 4.05
N SER A 55 -4.04 23.94 5.00
CA SER A 55 -2.59 24.09 4.83
C SER A 55 -1.90 22.73 4.78
N PHE A 56 -2.31 21.80 5.65
CA PHE A 56 -1.82 20.43 5.64
C PHE A 56 -2.18 19.72 4.33
N LEU A 57 -3.42 19.86 3.85
CA LEU A 57 -3.84 19.30 2.56
C LEU A 57 -2.97 19.84 1.41
N LYS A 58 -2.64 21.13 1.43
CA LYS A 58 -1.77 21.75 0.42
C LYS A 58 -0.37 21.13 0.43
N GLU A 59 0.25 20.98 1.60
CA GLU A 59 1.56 20.35 1.73
C GLU A 59 1.53 18.87 1.32
N PHE A 60 0.47 18.15 1.72
CA PHE A 60 0.29 16.75 1.37
C PHE A 60 0.22 16.51 -0.14
N LYS A 61 -0.37 17.44 -0.90
CA LYS A 61 -0.44 17.39 -2.38
C LYS A 61 0.93 17.52 -3.07
N GLU A 62 1.95 17.98 -2.37
CA GLU A 62 3.33 18.04 -2.89
C GLU A 62 4.15 16.79 -2.51
N SER A 63 3.57 15.87 -1.74
CA SER A 63 4.21 14.60 -1.37
C SER A 63 4.18 13.56 -2.50
N LYS A 64 4.68 12.35 -2.23
CA LYS A 64 4.57 11.20 -3.14
C LYS A 64 3.25 10.42 -2.99
N GLY A 65 2.34 10.86 -2.12
CA GLY A 65 1.12 10.15 -1.76
C GLY A 65 1.38 8.94 -0.86
N LEU A 66 0.44 7.99 -0.87
CA LEU A 66 0.42 6.78 -0.03
C LEU A 66 0.68 5.53 -0.85
N CYS A 67 1.00 4.41 -0.19
CA CYS A 67 0.88 3.11 -0.86
C CYS A 67 -0.61 2.79 -1.11
N LEU A 68 -0.90 1.89 -2.06
CA LEU A 68 -2.27 1.52 -2.41
C LEU A 68 -3.10 1.00 -1.22
N PRO A 69 -2.57 0.13 -0.33
CA PRO A 69 -3.30 -0.29 0.86
C PRO A 69 -3.74 0.88 1.75
N HIS A 70 -2.82 1.82 2.05
CA HIS A 70 -3.11 2.97 2.90
C HIS A 70 -4.03 3.97 2.22
N LEU A 71 -3.92 4.17 0.89
CA LEU A 71 -4.88 4.98 0.12
C LEU A 71 -6.31 4.43 0.26
N ILE A 72 -6.48 3.13 0.05
CA ILE A 72 -7.81 2.49 0.17
C ILE A 72 -8.34 2.61 1.60
N LYS A 73 -7.50 2.37 2.61
CA LYS A 73 -7.87 2.50 4.02
C LYS A 73 -8.30 3.94 4.36
N LEU A 74 -7.52 4.93 3.93
CA LEU A 74 -7.81 6.35 4.11
C LEU A 74 -9.16 6.74 3.48
N LEU A 75 -9.38 6.36 2.21
CA LEU A 75 -10.63 6.67 1.50
C LEU A 75 -11.85 6.05 2.19
N LYS A 76 -11.73 4.83 2.73
CA LYS A 76 -12.79 4.20 3.52
C LYS A 76 -13.09 5.01 4.80
N ILE A 77 -12.07 5.46 5.51
CA ILE A 77 -12.24 6.27 6.73
C ILE A 77 -12.90 7.62 6.39
N ILE A 78 -12.40 8.35 5.39
CA ILE A 78 -12.98 9.63 4.97
C ILE A 78 -14.44 9.45 4.55
N LYS A 79 -14.76 8.39 3.79
CA LYS A 79 -16.15 8.09 3.40
C LYS A 79 -17.07 7.85 4.60
N LEU A 80 -16.59 7.19 5.64
CA LEU A 80 -17.39 6.87 6.82
C LEU A 80 -17.54 8.07 7.75
N ARG A 81 -16.47 8.85 7.96
CA ARG A 81 -16.36 9.85 9.05
C ARG A 81 -16.37 11.31 8.58
N HIS A 82 -16.06 11.59 7.31
CA HIS A 82 -15.90 12.94 6.76
C HIS A 82 -16.68 13.13 5.44
N LYS A 83 -17.95 12.71 5.43
CA LYS A 83 -18.80 12.63 4.22
C LYS A 83 -18.91 13.92 3.43
N SER A 84 -18.98 15.08 4.09
CA SER A 84 -19.13 16.39 3.43
C SER A 84 -17.97 16.73 2.50
N ASN A 85 -16.76 16.24 2.81
CA ASN A 85 -15.54 16.58 2.10
C ASN A 85 -15.07 15.41 1.20
N PHE A 86 -15.81 14.30 1.18
CA PHE A 86 -15.35 13.07 0.52
C PHE A 86 -15.10 13.26 -0.97
N SER A 87 -15.98 13.95 -1.70
CA SER A 87 -15.85 14.11 -3.16
C SER A 87 -14.63 14.94 -3.56
N SER A 88 -14.40 16.07 -2.87
CA SER A 88 -13.24 16.93 -3.13
C SER A 88 -11.94 16.25 -2.74
N LEU A 89 -11.88 15.64 -1.55
CA LEU A 89 -10.70 14.90 -1.09
C LEU A 89 -10.40 13.69 -1.96
N LEU A 90 -11.42 12.95 -2.41
CA LEU A 90 -11.24 11.84 -3.33
C LEU A 90 -10.56 12.30 -4.62
N LYS A 91 -11.04 13.39 -5.23
CA LYS A 91 -10.45 13.93 -6.45
C LYS A 91 -8.99 14.36 -6.23
N ASP A 92 -8.74 15.06 -5.13
CA ASP A 92 -7.41 15.55 -4.78
C ASP A 92 -6.41 14.40 -4.56
N LEU A 93 -6.81 13.39 -3.77
CA LEU A 93 -6.00 12.21 -3.48
C LEU A 93 -5.74 11.41 -4.75
N LEU A 94 -6.76 11.10 -5.54
CA LEU A 94 -6.57 10.35 -6.79
C LEU A 94 -5.69 11.10 -7.79
N SER A 95 -5.79 12.43 -7.85
CA SER A 95 -4.92 13.24 -8.74
C SER A 95 -3.45 13.17 -8.30
N LEU A 96 -3.20 13.27 -6.99
CA LEU A 96 -1.86 13.10 -6.40
C LEU A 96 -1.29 11.72 -6.72
N GLU A 97 -2.10 10.68 -6.51
CA GLU A 97 -1.68 9.30 -6.72
C GLU A 97 -1.36 9.01 -8.19
N MET A 98 -2.20 9.46 -9.11
CA MET A 98 -1.96 9.32 -10.55
C MET A 98 -0.68 10.04 -11.01
N LYS A 99 -0.41 11.24 -10.49
CA LYS A 99 0.85 11.96 -10.73
C LYS A 99 2.05 11.15 -10.25
N SER A 100 1.97 10.60 -9.03
CA SER A 100 3.01 9.75 -8.43
C SER A 100 3.28 8.50 -9.25
N PHE A 101 2.23 7.76 -9.65
CA PHE A 101 2.36 6.58 -10.51
C PHE A 101 2.93 6.90 -11.89
N THR A 102 2.52 8.03 -12.49
CA THR A 102 3.04 8.45 -13.79
C THR A 102 4.54 8.69 -13.70
N HIS A 103 4.99 9.45 -12.70
CA HIS A 103 6.41 9.71 -12.47
C HIS A 103 7.20 8.42 -12.27
N LEU A 104 6.70 7.54 -11.39
CA LEU A 104 7.35 6.26 -11.10
C LEU A 104 7.43 5.34 -12.33
N ASN A 105 6.42 5.35 -13.19
CA ASN A 105 6.44 4.61 -14.43
C ASN A 105 7.48 5.16 -15.42
N HIS A 106 7.70 6.47 -15.47
CA HIS A 106 8.78 7.06 -16.26
C HIS A 106 10.15 6.64 -15.74
N GLU A 107 10.36 6.66 -14.43
CA GLU A 107 11.60 6.21 -13.82
C GLU A 107 11.85 4.72 -14.08
N LEU A 108 10.83 3.85 -13.98
CA LEU A 108 10.95 2.43 -14.30
C LEU A 108 11.34 2.20 -15.76
N LYS A 109 10.79 2.98 -16.70
CA LYS A 109 11.17 2.93 -18.12
C LYS A 109 12.63 3.31 -18.32
N GLU A 110 13.09 4.33 -17.60
CA GLU A 110 14.49 4.76 -17.65
C GLU A 110 15.43 3.71 -17.03
N PHE A 111 15.00 3.09 -15.93
CA PHE A 111 15.72 2.00 -15.31
C PHE A 111 15.90 0.82 -16.27
N ILE A 112 14.83 0.43 -16.98
CA ILE A 112 14.87 -0.63 -17.99
C ILE A 112 15.77 -0.22 -19.17
N ARG A 113 15.67 1.03 -19.63
CA ARG A 113 16.52 1.54 -20.72
C ARG A 113 18.00 1.44 -20.36
N LYS A 114 18.40 1.88 -19.17
CA LYS A 114 19.81 1.87 -18.72
C LYS A 114 20.35 0.48 -18.34
N HIS A 115 19.49 -0.53 -18.21
CA HIS A 115 19.91 -1.92 -18.12
C HIS A 115 20.43 -2.47 -19.46
N ASP A 116 20.09 -1.82 -20.58
CA ASP A 116 20.66 -2.17 -21.87
C ASP A 116 22.12 -1.69 -21.96
N TYR A 117 23.02 -2.60 -22.33
CA TYR A 117 24.46 -2.34 -22.41
C TYR A 117 24.82 -1.14 -23.30
N ARG A 118 23.98 -0.77 -24.27
CA ARG A 118 24.20 0.41 -25.13
C ARG A 118 24.20 1.72 -24.37
N PHE A 119 23.57 1.76 -23.19
CA PHE A 119 23.47 2.93 -22.33
C PHE A 119 24.28 2.75 -21.03
N SER A 120 25.19 1.76 -20.97
CA SER A 120 25.96 1.43 -19.76
C SER A 120 26.85 2.56 -19.24
N ASN A 121 27.20 3.51 -20.11
CA ASN A 121 28.06 4.65 -19.77
C ASN A 121 27.28 5.85 -19.25
N GLU A 122 25.94 5.83 -19.29
CA GLU A 122 25.12 6.90 -18.74
C GLU A 122 25.03 6.78 -17.21
N PRO A 123 25.16 7.90 -16.46
CA PRO A 123 25.04 7.86 -15.01
C PRO A 123 23.59 7.56 -14.59
N TRP A 124 23.46 6.81 -13.50
CA TRP A 124 22.18 6.59 -12.83
C TRP A 124 21.66 7.88 -12.16
N GLY A 125 20.38 8.18 -12.33
CA GLY A 125 19.65 9.24 -11.65
C GLY A 125 18.70 8.71 -10.58
N ILE A 126 17.56 9.38 -10.44
CA ILE A 126 16.50 9.04 -9.47
C ILE A 126 15.83 7.69 -9.77
N GLU A 127 15.96 7.18 -10.99
CA GLU A 127 15.44 5.89 -11.40
C GLU A 127 16.12 4.70 -10.74
N LYS A 128 17.30 4.89 -10.14
CA LYS A 128 18.12 3.81 -9.55
C LYS A 128 17.37 2.95 -8.54
N ASP A 129 16.48 3.56 -7.75
CA ASP A 129 15.68 2.89 -6.72
C ASP A 129 14.20 2.71 -7.10
N SER A 130 13.84 3.01 -8.36
CA SER A 130 12.45 3.00 -8.84
C SER A 130 11.76 1.64 -8.68
N VAL A 131 12.50 0.54 -8.85
CA VAL A 131 11.99 -0.83 -8.63
C VAL A 131 11.60 -1.05 -7.16
N LYS A 132 12.43 -0.60 -6.21
CA LYS A 132 12.09 -0.70 -4.78
C LYS A 132 10.86 0.15 -4.50
N ARG A 133 10.86 1.41 -4.95
CA ARG A 133 9.74 2.33 -4.73
C ARG A 133 8.43 1.86 -5.34
N SER A 134 8.45 1.18 -6.47
CA SER A 134 7.24 0.61 -7.09
C SER A 134 6.65 -0.52 -6.26
N ILE A 135 7.48 -1.40 -5.70
CA ILE A 135 7.03 -2.44 -4.77
C ILE A 135 6.38 -1.78 -3.56
N ILE A 136 7.07 -0.86 -2.88
CA ILE A 136 6.53 -0.14 -1.70
C ILE A 136 5.21 0.55 -2.02
N LYS A 137 5.10 1.20 -3.19
CA LYS A 137 3.88 1.89 -3.60
C LYS A 137 2.69 0.93 -3.76
N LEU A 138 2.95 -0.29 -4.23
CA LEU A 138 1.91 -1.30 -4.47
C LEU A 138 1.50 -2.06 -3.21
N ILE A 139 2.45 -2.43 -2.36
CA ILE A 139 2.19 -3.33 -1.22
C ILE A 139 2.32 -2.68 0.15
N GLY A 140 2.95 -1.49 0.25
CA GLY A 140 3.33 -0.85 1.50
C GLY A 140 4.68 -1.31 2.04
N GLU A 141 5.16 -0.64 3.08
CA GLU A 141 6.18 -1.16 3.99
C GLU A 141 5.54 -1.19 5.38
N GLU A 142 5.75 -2.28 6.12
CA GLU A 142 5.36 -2.43 7.54
C GLU A 142 6.41 -1.82 8.46
#